data_AF-A0A956CTK6-F1
#
_entry.id   AF-A0A956CTK6-F1
#
_cell.length_a   1.000
_cell.length_b   1.000
_cell.length_c   1.000
_cell.angle_alpha   90.00
_cell.angle_beta   90.00
_cell.angle_gamma   90.00
#
_symmetry.space_group_name_H-M   'P 1'
#
loop_
_entity.id
_entity.type
_entity.pdbx_description
1 polymer ?
#
loop_
_entity_poly.entity_id
_entity_poly.type
_entity_poly.pdbx_seq_one_letter_code
_entity_poly.pdbx_strand_id
1 'polypeptide(L)'
;MASPTKRDFVRIRNKLRLTQERMAQLLGVSFVSVNRWEMGHSAPLRAVVDLYAALDAALKAGYEPDEIVDGASSDRRLFLRNLFRMAYGSLEAST
;
A
#
# COMPACT_ATOMS: atom_id res chain seq x y z
N MET A 1 -11.30 11.69 3.40
CA MET A 1 -10.33 11.27 2.36
C MET A 1 -11.11 10.55 1.26
N ALA A 2 -10.89 10.89 -0.02
CA ALA A 2 -11.55 10.19 -1.13
C ALA A 2 -11.05 8.73 -1.20
N SER A 3 -11.94 7.78 -1.51
CA SER A 3 -11.54 6.38 -1.72
C SER A 3 -10.61 6.28 -2.94
N PRO A 4 -9.53 5.49 -2.88
CA PRO A 4 -8.63 5.28 -4.02
C PRO A 4 -9.37 4.75 -5.24
N THR A 5 -9.01 5.26 -6.42
CA THR A 5 -9.52 4.81 -7.71
C THR A 5 -8.59 3.75 -8.32
N LYS A 6 -9.00 3.12 -9.44
CA LYS A 6 -8.12 2.20 -10.19
C LYS A 6 -6.79 2.85 -10.60
N ARG A 7 -6.80 4.14 -10.91
CA ARG A 7 -5.59 4.90 -11.27
C ARG A 7 -4.65 5.04 -10.08
N ASP A 8 -5.20 5.18 -8.88
CA ASP A 8 -4.41 5.24 -7.64
C ASP A 8 -3.75 3.90 -7.36
N PHE A 9 -4.44 2.77 -7.53
CA PHE A 9 -3.85 1.45 -7.33
C PHE A 9 -2.62 1.23 -8.23
N VAL A 10 -2.76 1.51 -9.53
CA VAL A 10 -1.65 1.41 -10.50
C VAL A 10 -0.52 2.37 -10.14
N ARG A 11 -0.84 3.63 -9.83
CA ARG A 11 0.16 4.65 -9.48
C ARG A 11 0.95 4.29 -8.23
N ILE A 12 0.28 3.85 -7.17
CA ILE A 12 0.91 3.46 -5.90
C ILE A 12 1.84 2.27 -6.15
N ARG A 13 1.36 1.22 -6.83
CA ARG A 13 2.18 0.05 -7.18
C ARG A 13 3.42 0.44 -8.00
N ASN A 14 3.25 1.30 -9.01
CA ASN A 14 4.37 1.75 -9.84
C ASN A 14 5.38 2.59 -9.05
N LYS A 15 4.92 3.45 -8.12
CA LYS A 15 5.82 4.19 -7.22
C LYS A 15 6.61 3.27 -6.31
N LEU A 16 5.99 2.18 -5.84
CA LEU A 16 6.67 1.12 -5.08
C LEU A 16 7.58 0.24 -5.95
N ARG A 17 7.65 0.46 -7.27
CA ARG A 17 8.45 -0.32 -8.24
C ARG A 17 8.09 -1.82 -8.25
N LEU A 18 6.82 -2.16 -7.99
CA LEU A 18 6.35 -3.53 -7.91
C LEU A 18 5.59 -3.99 -9.17
N THR A 19 5.73 -5.27 -9.50
CA THR A 19 4.78 -5.95 -10.40
C THR A 19 3.45 -6.20 -9.70
N GLN A 20 2.40 -6.56 -10.44
CA GLN A 20 1.11 -6.91 -9.86
C GLN A 20 1.21 -8.13 -8.92
N GLU A 21 2.07 -9.10 -9.23
CA GLU A 21 2.34 -10.28 -8.40
C GLU A 21 3.00 -9.90 -7.09
N ARG A 22 4.02 -9.03 -7.13
CA ARG A 22 4.68 -8.55 -5.90
C ARG A 22 3.74 -7.68 -5.06
N MET A 23 2.88 -6.89 -5.69
CA MET A 23 1.84 -6.14 -4.98
C MET A 23 0.84 -7.08 -4.30
N ALA A 24 0.43 -8.15 -4.98
CA ALA A 24 -0.47 -9.14 -4.40
C ALA A 24 0.15 -9.83 -3.18
N GLN A 25 1.43 -10.20 -3.27
CA GLN A 25 2.19 -10.76 -2.14
C GLN A 25 2.27 -9.77 -0.96
N LEU A 26 2.61 -8.50 -1.24
CA LEU A 26 2.64 -7.43 -0.23
C LEU A 26 1.29 -7.27 0.47
N LEU A 27 0.20 -7.29 -0.28
CA LEU A 27 -1.15 -7.13 0.27
C LEU A 27 -1.68 -8.40 0.94
N GLY A 28 -1.11 -9.57 0.65
CA GLY A 28 -1.59 -10.87 1.13
C GLY A 28 -2.84 -11.35 0.39
N VAL A 29 -2.95 -11.06 -0.90
CA VAL A 29 -4.09 -11.43 -1.76
C VAL A 29 -3.61 -12.14 -3.02
N SER A 30 -4.54 -12.68 -3.81
CA SER A 30 -4.18 -13.29 -5.10
C SER A 30 -3.81 -12.24 -6.16
N PHE A 31 -2.94 -12.62 -7.10
CA PHE A 31 -2.65 -11.82 -8.30
C PHE A 31 -3.93 -11.42 -9.05
N VAL A 32 -4.88 -12.35 -9.22
CA VAL A 32 -6.17 -12.13 -9.90
C VAL A 32 -6.94 -10.97 -9.24
N SER A 33 -6.87 -10.84 -7.92
CA SER A 33 -7.51 -9.73 -7.20
C SER A 33 -6.91 -8.38 -7.61
N VAL A 34 -5.58 -8.24 -7.56
CA VAL A 34 -4.88 -7.01 -7.96
C VAL A 34 -5.16 -6.68 -9.42
N ASN A 35 -5.08 -7.67 -10.31
CA ASN A 35 -5.37 -7.50 -11.73
C ASN A 35 -6.78 -6.94 -11.97
N ARG A 36 -7.81 -7.52 -11.35
CA ARG A 36 -9.20 -7.05 -11.48
C ARG A 36 -9.40 -5.63 -10.94
N TRP A 37 -8.76 -5.26 -9.83
CA TRP A 37 -8.87 -3.91 -9.28
C TRP A 37 -8.22 -2.86 -10.17
N GLU A 38 -7.03 -3.15 -10.70
CA GLU A 38 -6.31 -2.23 -11.59
C GLU A 38 -6.99 -2.07 -12.96
N MET A 39 -7.66 -3.12 -13.45
CA MET A 39 -8.50 -3.05 -14.64
C MET A 39 -9.87 -2.40 -14.39
N GLY A 40 -10.29 -2.29 -13.13
CA GLY A 40 -11.59 -1.74 -12.73
C GLY A 40 -12.76 -2.73 -12.84
N HIS A 41 -12.48 -4.04 -12.86
CA HIS A 41 -13.49 -5.09 -12.89
C HIS A 41 -14.14 -5.35 -11.52
N SER A 42 -13.46 -5.00 -10.43
CA SER A 42 -14.01 -5.08 -9.06
C SER A 42 -13.32 -4.09 -8.13
N ALA A 43 -13.85 -3.95 -6.91
CA ALA A 43 -13.24 -3.16 -5.85
C ALA A 43 -12.62 -4.05 -4.75
N PRO A 44 -11.53 -3.62 -4.10
CA PRO A 44 -10.98 -4.28 -2.93
C PRO A 44 -11.89 -4.15 -1.70
N LEU A 45 -11.69 -5.03 -0.71
CA LEU A 45 -12.28 -4.89 0.62
C LEU A 45 -11.75 -3.61 1.30
N ARG A 46 -12.53 -3.06 2.24
CA ARG A 46 -12.15 -1.86 3.00
C ARG A 46 -10.75 -1.96 3.61
N ALA A 47 -10.43 -3.08 4.26
CA ALA A 47 -9.10 -3.27 4.86
C ALA A 47 -7.95 -3.17 3.84
N VAL A 48 -8.15 -3.62 2.61
CA VAL A 48 -7.15 -3.50 1.55
C VAL A 48 -7.08 -2.07 1.02
N VAL A 49 -8.22 -1.38 0.94
CA VAL A 49 -8.25 0.06 0.64
C VAL A 49 -7.42 0.85 1.66
N ASP A 50 -7.55 0.54 2.94
CA ASP A 50 -6.82 1.22 4.01
C ASP A 50 -5.31 0.95 3.92
N LEU A 51 -4.90 -0.27 3.51
CA LEU A 51 -3.50 -0.57 3.20
C LEU A 51 -2.96 0.27 2.04
N TYR A 52 -3.72 0.38 0.94
CA TYR A 52 -3.33 1.26 -0.16
C TYR A 52 -3.22 2.73 0.28
N ALA A 53 -4.14 3.20 1.13
CA ALA A 53 -4.09 4.56 1.66
C ALA A 53 -2.84 4.78 2.53
N ALA A 54 -2.47 3.82 3.38
CA ALA A 54 -1.26 3.90 4.19
C ALA A 54 0.02 3.88 3.32
N LEU A 55 0.08 3.02 2.29
CA LEU A 55 1.19 3.00 1.33
C LEU A 55 1.34 4.34 0.60
N ASP A 56 0.23 4.93 0.16
CA ASP A 56 0.25 6.24 -0.51
C ASP A 56 0.65 7.37 0.43
N ALA A 57 0.24 7.31 1.70
CA ALA A 57 0.63 8.28 2.72
C ALA A 57 2.13 8.19 3.03
N ALA A 58 2.69 6.98 3.19
CA ALA A 58 4.12 6.79 3.39
C ALA A 58 4.94 7.34 2.22
N LEU A 59 4.52 7.04 0.97
CA LEU A 59 5.17 7.61 -0.22
C LEU A 59 5.09 9.15 -0.27
N LYS A 60 3.98 9.75 0.19
CA LYS A 60 3.83 11.21 0.25
C LYS A 60 4.64 11.84 1.38
N ALA A 61 4.89 11.10 2.45
CA ALA A 61 5.77 11.51 3.55
C ALA A 61 7.26 11.41 3.19
N GLY A 62 7.59 10.88 1.99
CA GLY A 62 8.95 10.86 1.46
C GLY A 62 9.75 9.60 1.77
N TYR A 63 9.11 8.55 2.29
CA TYR A 63 9.77 7.25 2.48
C TYR A 63 10.06 6.59 1.13
N GLU A 64 11.25 6.03 0.97
CA GLU A 64 11.64 5.34 -0.25
C GLU A 64 10.92 4.00 -0.37
N PRO A 65 10.63 3.52 -1.61
CA PRO A 65 9.95 2.25 -1.84
C PRO A 65 10.54 1.09 -1.06
N ASP A 66 11.86 0.97 -1.06
CA ASP A 66 12.56 -0.13 -0.40
C ASP A 66 12.35 -0.09 1.12
N GLU A 67 12.31 1.10 1.75
CA GLU A 67 12.00 1.25 3.19
C GLU A 67 10.55 0.87 3.52
N ILE A 68 9.63 1.10 2.58
CA ILE A 68 8.21 0.76 2.74
C ILE A 68 8.00 -0.75 2.63
N VAL A 69 8.68 -1.40 1.68
CA VAL A 69 8.52 -2.85 1.43
C VAL A 69 9.42 -3.73 2.29
N ASP A 70 10.48 -3.17 2.89
CA ASP A 70 11.40 -3.92 3.74
C ASP A 70 10.69 -4.43 5.01
N GLY A 71 10.81 -5.74 5.26
CA GLY A 71 10.12 -6.46 6.33
C GLY A 71 8.79 -7.14 5.96
N ALA A 72 8.20 -6.87 4.77
CA ALA A 72 6.96 -7.53 4.34
C ALA A 72 7.08 -9.05 4.16
N SER A 73 8.29 -9.55 3.91
CA SER A 73 8.56 -10.97 3.65
C SER A 73 8.83 -11.81 4.91
N SER A 74 9.14 -11.20 6.06
CA SER A 74 9.60 -11.92 7.26
C SER A 74 8.62 -11.84 8.44
N ASP A 75 7.94 -10.71 8.63
CA ASP A 75 6.94 -10.56 9.69
C ASP A 75 5.83 -9.59 9.26
N ARG A 76 4.65 -10.14 8.96
CA ARG A 76 3.46 -9.37 8.55
C ARG A 76 3.03 -8.36 9.61
N ARG A 77 3.11 -8.70 10.90
CA ARG A 77 2.69 -7.81 11.99
C ARG A 77 3.64 -6.61 12.08
N LEU A 78 4.94 -6.87 12.00
CA LEU A 78 5.96 -5.83 12.02
C LEU A 78 5.84 -4.90 10.82
N PHE A 79 5.64 -5.45 9.63
CA PHE A 79 5.39 -4.68 8.41
C PHE A 79 4.19 -3.74 8.56
N LEU A 80 3.03 -4.25 8.99
CA LEU A 80 1.83 -3.44 9.16
C LEU A 80 2.08 -2.32 10.17
N ARG A 81 2.67 -2.63 11.33
CA ARG A 81 3.00 -1.62 12.35
C ARG A 81 3.90 -0.52 11.78
N ASN A 82 4.97 -0.89 11.06
CA ASN A 82 5.91 0.06 10.50
C ASN A 82 5.25 0.92 9.42
N LEU A 83 4.44 0.32 8.54
CA LEU A 83 3.70 1.02 7.50
C LEU A 83 2.76 2.09 8.10
N PHE A 84 1.94 1.72 9.08
CA PHE A 84 1.02 2.67 9.71
C PHE A 84 1.77 3.78 10.48
N ARG A 85 2.90 3.46 11.11
CA ARG A 85 3.79 4.47 11.70
C ARG A 85 4.35 5.43 10.66
N MET A 86 4.83 4.94 9.52
CA MET A 86 5.33 5.80 8.43
C MET A 86 4.22 6.67 7.83
N ALA A 87 3.03 6.09 7.66
CA ALA A 87 1.88 6.78 7.08
C ALA A 87 1.33 7.91 7.98
N TYR A 88 1.30 7.72 9.30
CA TYR A 88 0.55 8.58 10.22
C TYR A 88 1.34 9.10 11.43
N GLY A 89 2.51 8.53 11.73
CA GLY A 89 3.30 8.90 12.91
C GLY A 89 4.04 10.23 12.80
N SER A 90 4.17 10.80 11.60
CA SER A 90 4.76 12.13 11.37
C SER A 90 3.76 13.28 11.56
N LEU A 91 2.45 12.99 11.64
CA LEU A 91 1.42 14.04 11.81
C LEU A 91 1.28 14.56 13.25
N GLU A 92 1.85 13.88 14.25
CA GLU A 92 1.65 14.19 15.68
C GLU A 92 2.82 14.99 16.30
N ALA A 93 3.88 15.32 15.54
CA ALA A 93 5.10 15.93 16.09
C ALA A 93 5.18 17.47 15.92
N SER A 94 4.08 18.11 15.56
CA SER A 94 3.98 19.58 15.45
C SER A 94 2.78 20.10 16.24
N THR A 95 2.84 20.04 17.57
CA THR A 95 2.02 20.82 18.51
C THR A 95 2.82 21.02 19.78
#